data_AF-A0A4U3ARX9-F1
#
_entry.id   AF-A0A4U3ARX9-F1
#
_cell.length_a   1.000
_cell.length_b   1.000
_cell.length_c   1.000
_cell.angle_alpha   90.00
_cell.angle_beta   90.00
_cell.angle_gamma   90.00
#
_symmetry.space_group_name_H-M   'P 1'
#
loop_
_entity.id
_entity.type
_entity.pdbx_description
1 polymer ?
#
loop_
_entity_poly.entity_id
_entity_poly.type
_entity_poly.pdbx_seq_one_letter_code
_entity_poly.pdbx_strand_id
1 'polypeptide(L)'
;MEAIQTIEDKDVATAIFQFIFPFSFKTGYEQNMFPFLQKNDFRPFRLDYLENENTYYGKFQVSHQNMEAYYLSFTNKILFPHSEHQKGLQRYSKDLNLTGHLTTNLISVPFKIHSIDVTLCPYELGFLTIRTEVETAPNMTLSEAIEFAARFRVLETKNDTNETICIECNGKKYSQVEKLIFGDLFHGLTDFFENKRLRSSYFQTFP
;
A
#
# COMPACT_ATOMS: atom_id res chain seq x y z
N MET A 1 -47.10 -14.15 -2.94
CA MET A 1 -45.76 -14.35 -2.36
C MET A 1 -44.77 -14.07 -3.47
N GLU A 2 -44.14 -12.89 -3.44
CA GLU A 2 -43.02 -12.61 -4.35
C GLU A 2 -41.87 -13.55 -4.01
N ALA A 3 -41.27 -14.16 -5.03
CA ALA A 3 -40.10 -15.00 -4.86
C ALA A 3 -38.97 -14.14 -4.30
N ILE A 4 -38.49 -14.47 -3.10
CA ILE A 4 -37.27 -13.87 -2.55
C ILE A 4 -36.16 -14.30 -3.51
N GLN A 5 -35.64 -13.33 -4.27
CA GLN A 5 -34.47 -13.54 -5.11
C GLN A 5 -33.31 -13.89 -4.18
N THR A 6 -32.85 -15.14 -4.22
CA THR A 6 -31.66 -15.56 -3.47
C THR A 6 -30.47 -14.76 -3.98
N ILE A 7 -29.86 -13.97 -3.09
CA ILE A 7 -28.64 -13.23 -3.40
C ILE A 7 -27.51 -14.24 -3.40
N GLU A 8 -26.95 -14.49 -4.58
CA GLU A 8 -25.75 -15.31 -4.75
C GLU A 8 -24.52 -14.40 -4.76
N ASP A 9 -23.50 -14.78 -4.00
CA ASP A 9 -22.22 -14.09 -4.02
C ASP A 9 -21.54 -14.32 -5.38
N LYS A 10 -20.86 -13.30 -5.88
CA LYS A 10 -20.21 -13.35 -7.19
C LYS A 10 -18.79 -13.84 -7.06
N ASP A 11 -18.38 -14.71 -7.97
CA ASP A 11 -16.98 -15.08 -8.11
C ASP A 11 -16.16 -13.92 -8.69
N VAL A 12 -14.92 -13.81 -8.24
CA VAL A 12 -13.99 -12.79 -8.69
C VAL A 12 -12.85 -13.44 -9.48
N ALA A 13 -12.71 -13.03 -10.74
CA ALA A 13 -11.61 -13.50 -11.59
C ALA A 13 -10.25 -12.89 -11.19
N THR A 14 -10.24 -11.65 -10.70
CA THR A 14 -9.03 -10.98 -10.21
C THR A 14 -9.39 -9.90 -9.19
N ALA A 15 -8.69 -9.85 -8.06
CA ALA A 15 -8.85 -8.85 -7.02
C ALA A 15 -7.51 -8.15 -6.73
N ILE A 16 -7.44 -6.86 -7.04
CA ILE A 16 -6.25 -6.02 -6.85
C ILE A 16 -6.61 -4.90 -5.90
N PHE A 17 -5.76 -4.66 -4.90
CA PHE A 17 -5.96 -3.62 -3.92
C PHE A 17 -4.75 -2.70 -3.85
N GLN A 18 -5.02 -1.41 -3.60
CA GLN A 18 -4.01 -0.42 -3.25
C GLN A 18 -4.36 0.14 -1.88
N PHE A 19 -3.52 -0.15 -0.89
CA PHE A 19 -3.69 0.36 0.46
C PHE A 19 -2.81 1.58 0.64
N ILE A 20 -3.41 2.70 1.01
CA ILE A 20 -2.72 3.98 1.18
C ILE A 20 -2.75 4.34 2.66
N PHE A 21 -1.58 4.37 3.28
CA PHE A 21 -1.39 4.74 4.68
C PHE A 21 -0.71 6.11 4.75
N PRO A 22 -1.46 7.17 5.09
CA PRO A 22 -0.87 8.48 5.32
C PRO A 22 -0.03 8.47 6.60
N PHE A 23 1.07 9.20 6.58
CA PHE A 23 1.91 9.44 7.75
C PHE A 23 2.46 10.87 7.74
N SER A 24 2.81 11.39 8.90
CA SER A 24 3.54 12.65 9.03
C SER A 24 4.99 12.36 9.34
N PHE A 25 5.91 13.11 8.75
CA PHE A 25 7.35 12.96 8.99
C PHE A 25 7.95 14.24 9.56
N LYS A 26 9.15 14.16 10.13
CA LYS A 26 9.82 15.29 10.78
C LYS A 26 10.13 16.41 9.77
N THR A 27 9.81 17.65 10.12
CA THR A 27 10.19 18.84 9.34
C THR A 27 11.68 18.85 9.00
N GLY A 28 12.01 19.04 7.71
CA GLY A 28 13.38 19.14 7.21
C GLY A 28 14.10 17.79 7.01
N TYR A 29 13.42 16.66 7.20
CA TYR A 29 14.00 15.33 7.00
C TYR A 29 13.83 14.80 5.57
N GLU A 30 13.17 15.52 4.67
CA GLU A 30 12.99 15.14 3.26
C GLU A 30 14.34 14.82 2.60
N GLN A 31 15.35 15.66 2.84
CA GLN A 31 16.70 15.48 2.30
C GLN A 31 17.39 14.23 2.83
N ASN A 32 17.02 13.75 4.02
CA ASN A 32 17.56 12.53 4.61
C ASN A 32 16.76 11.28 4.19
N MET A 33 15.48 11.45 3.81
CA MET A 33 14.63 10.37 3.33
C MET A 33 15.05 9.87 1.95
N PHE A 34 15.48 10.74 1.03
CA PHE A 34 15.87 10.30 -0.32
C PHE A 34 17.05 9.32 -0.31
N PRO A 35 18.19 9.62 0.34
CA PRO A 35 19.31 8.67 0.40
C PRO A 35 18.93 7.39 1.15
N PHE A 36 18.04 7.49 2.15
CA PHE A 36 17.54 6.33 2.87
C PHE A 36 16.69 5.42 1.98
N LEU A 37 15.77 5.99 1.19
CA LEU A 37 14.94 5.24 0.25
C LEU A 37 15.81 4.54 -0.80
N GLN A 38 16.75 5.26 -1.41
CA GLN A 38 17.68 4.69 -2.39
C GLN A 38 18.52 3.55 -1.82
N LYS A 39 19.03 3.70 -0.58
CA LYS A 39 19.79 2.65 0.11
C LYS A 39 18.97 1.39 0.41
N ASN A 40 17.64 1.52 0.49
CA ASN A 40 16.71 0.42 0.70
C ASN A 40 16.04 -0.05 -0.60
N ASP A 41 16.71 0.12 -1.76
CA ASP A 41 16.31 -0.33 -3.09
C ASP A 41 15.05 0.34 -3.67
N PHE A 42 14.63 1.48 -3.11
CA PHE A 42 13.57 2.26 -3.74
C PHE A 42 14.12 3.06 -4.92
N ARG A 43 13.33 3.12 -6.00
CA ARG A 43 13.65 3.90 -7.20
C ARG A 43 12.67 5.06 -7.34
N PRO A 44 13.12 6.24 -7.78
CA PRO A 44 12.21 7.35 -8.05
C PRO A 44 11.24 6.96 -9.18
N PHE A 45 9.95 7.18 -8.95
CA PHE A 45 8.91 6.97 -9.95
C PHE A 45 8.89 8.16 -10.91
N ARG A 46 9.19 7.90 -12.18
CA ARG A 46 9.17 8.91 -13.24
C ARG A 46 8.49 8.34 -14.48
N LEU A 47 7.73 9.20 -15.16
CA LEU A 47 6.99 8.81 -16.35
C LEU A 47 7.89 8.46 -17.53
N ASP A 48 9.11 9.02 -17.60
CA ASP A 48 10.08 8.72 -18.65
C ASP A 48 10.83 7.38 -18.45
N TYR A 49 10.64 6.70 -17.32
CA TYR A 49 11.16 5.35 -17.07
C TYR A 49 10.15 4.30 -17.53
N LEU A 50 10.04 4.10 -18.84
CA LEU A 50 9.05 3.22 -19.46
C LEU A 50 9.22 1.75 -19.07
N GLU A 51 10.42 1.34 -18.65
CA GLU A 51 10.66 0.02 -18.08
C GLU A 51 9.81 -0.27 -16.84
N ASN A 52 9.41 0.78 -16.11
CA ASN A 52 8.64 0.66 -14.87
C ASN A 52 7.13 0.46 -15.09
N GLU A 53 6.64 0.58 -16.33
CA GLU A 53 5.21 0.41 -16.65
C GLU A 53 4.68 -0.98 -16.27
N ASN A 54 5.57 -1.99 -16.19
CA ASN A 54 5.25 -3.39 -15.88
C ASN A 54 5.85 -3.87 -14.55
N THR A 55 6.59 -3.04 -13.83
CA THR A 55 7.40 -3.50 -12.68
C THR A 55 6.58 -3.65 -11.40
N TYR A 56 5.61 -2.77 -11.18
CA TYR A 56 4.95 -2.61 -9.87
C TYR A 56 3.52 -3.15 -9.81
N TYR A 57 3.01 -3.72 -10.91
CA TYR A 57 1.58 -3.96 -11.12
C TYR A 57 1.23 -5.42 -11.42
N GLY A 58 2.11 -6.37 -11.08
CA GLY A 58 1.87 -7.79 -11.32
C GLY A 58 1.82 -8.13 -12.80
N LYS A 59 0.75 -8.78 -13.25
CA LYS A 59 0.51 -9.06 -14.68
C LYS A 59 -0.04 -7.86 -15.47
N PHE A 60 -0.33 -6.75 -14.80
CA PHE A 60 -0.91 -5.56 -15.39
C PHE A 60 0.16 -4.54 -15.79
N GLN A 61 -0.20 -3.66 -16.71
CA GLN A 61 0.64 -2.56 -17.18
C GLN A 61 -0.05 -1.23 -16.90
N VAL A 62 0.74 -0.23 -16.51
CA VAL A 62 0.27 1.15 -16.39
C VAL A 62 1.03 2.02 -17.38
N SER A 63 0.35 2.47 -18.42
CA SER A 63 0.94 3.36 -19.42
C SER A 63 1.25 4.73 -18.81
N HIS A 64 2.53 5.09 -18.78
CA HIS A 64 3.01 6.38 -18.32
C HIS A 64 2.59 7.51 -19.26
N GLN A 65 2.55 7.24 -20.57
CA GLN A 65 2.05 8.20 -21.55
C GLN A 65 0.56 8.51 -21.31
N ASN A 66 -0.27 7.50 -21.07
CA ASN A 66 -1.68 7.73 -20.73
C ASN A 66 -1.81 8.46 -19.39
N MET A 67 -0.98 8.09 -18.40
CA MET A 67 -0.94 8.77 -17.11
C MET A 67 -0.64 10.26 -17.26
N GLU A 68 0.33 10.64 -18.09
CA GLU A 68 0.64 12.04 -18.39
C GLU A 68 -0.53 12.76 -19.07
N ALA A 69 -1.23 12.08 -19.99
CA ALA A 69 -2.31 12.65 -20.79
C ALA A 69 -3.61 12.90 -19.99
N TYR A 70 -3.80 12.24 -18.84
CA TYR A 70 -4.99 12.45 -18.00
C TYR A 70 -5.00 13.78 -17.24
N TYR A 71 -3.84 14.44 -17.11
CA TYR A 71 -3.71 15.66 -16.33
C TYR A 71 -3.26 16.84 -17.20
N LEU A 72 -3.55 18.05 -16.73
CA LEU A 72 -3.08 19.27 -17.39
C LEU A 72 -1.55 19.37 -17.28
N SER A 73 -0.90 19.92 -18.30
CA SER A 73 0.56 19.95 -18.39
C SER A 73 1.25 20.63 -17.19
N PHE A 74 0.60 21.61 -16.56
CA PHE A 74 1.12 22.26 -15.35
C PHE A 74 1.05 21.35 -14.12
N THR A 75 -0.02 20.56 -13.98
CA THR A 75 -0.17 19.62 -12.85
C THR A 75 0.80 18.45 -12.94
N ASN A 76 1.21 18.03 -14.16
CA ASN A 76 2.17 16.93 -14.32
C ASN A 76 3.51 17.19 -13.64
N LYS A 77 4.02 18.43 -13.65
CA LYS A 77 5.29 18.75 -12.96
C LYS A 77 5.20 18.62 -11.43
N ILE A 78 4.00 18.73 -10.88
CA ILE A 78 3.74 18.60 -9.45
C ILE A 78 3.48 17.13 -9.10
N LEU A 79 2.69 16.42 -9.92
CA LEU A 79 2.33 15.02 -9.70
C LEU A 79 3.48 14.05 -10.01
N PHE A 80 4.29 14.39 -11.01
CA PHE A 80 5.35 13.57 -11.58
C PHE A 80 6.62 14.42 -11.81
N PRO A 81 7.28 14.87 -10.74
CA PRO A 81 8.51 15.66 -10.87
C PRO A 81 9.61 14.86 -11.60
N HIS A 82 10.38 15.53 -12.45
CA HIS A 82 11.50 14.91 -13.19
C HIS A 82 12.76 14.74 -12.32
N SER A 83 12.79 15.35 -11.14
CA SER A 83 13.92 15.25 -10.22
C SER A 83 13.48 15.47 -8.77
N GLU A 84 14.27 14.94 -7.85
CA GLU A 84 14.09 15.05 -6.40
C GLU A 84 14.16 16.50 -5.89
N HIS A 85 14.77 17.39 -6.67
CA HIS A 85 14.91 18.81 -6.36
C HIS A 85 13.69 19.65 -6.75
N GLN A 86 12.75 19.10 -7.53
CA GLN A 86 11.53 19.79 -7.91
C GLN A 86 10.50 19.70 -6.77
N LYS A 87 9.74 20.77 -6.57
CA LYS A 87 8.61 20.73 -5.64
C LYS A 87 7.49 19.90 -6.26
N GLY A 88 6.96 18.92 -5.53
CA GLY A 88 5.92 18.04 -6.01
C GLY A 88 5.77 16.81 -5.13
N LEU A 89 5.01 15.84 -5.65
CA LEU A 89 4.83 14.53 -5.05
C LEU A 89 6.03 13.66 -5.45
N GLN A 90 6.98 13.52 -4.52
CA GLN A 90 8.17 12.72 -4.72
C GLN A 90 7.86 11.28 -4.40
N ARG A 91 7.49 10.49 -5.42
CA ARG A 91 7.16 9.08 -5.29
C ARG A 91 8.39 8.21 -5.53
N TYR A 92 8.59 7.27 -4.63
CA TYR A 92 9.61 6.24 -4.70
C TYR A 92 8.95 4.88 -4.62
N SER A 93 9.35 3.95 -5.48
CA SER A 93 8.73 2.64 -5.63
C SER A 93 9.76 1.54 -5.47
N LYS A 94 9.37 0.47 -4.79
CA LYS A 94 10.16 -0.76 -4.63
C LYS A 94 9.30 -1.94 -5.05
N ASP A 95 9.85 -2.78 -5.92
CA ASP A 95 9.29 -4.08 -6.24
C ASP A 95 9.60 -5.06 -5.10
N LEU A 96 8.60 -5.84 -4.72
CA LEU A 96 8.70 -6.78 -3.60
C LEU A 96 8.46 -8.21 -4.06
N ASN A 97 7.44 -8.40 -4.91
CA ASN A 97 7.06 -9.71 -5.45
C ASN A 97 6.90 -10.78 -4.35
N LEU A 98 6.36 -10.40 -3.20
CA LEU A 98 6.24 -11.26 -2.02
C LEU A 98 4.91 -11.97 -1.99
N THR A 99 4.93 -13.27 -1.73
CA THR A 99 3.71 -14.05 -1.51
C THR A 99 3.42 -14.17 -0.02
N GLY A 100 2.15 -14.05 0.34
CA GLY A 100 1.69 -14.20 1.69
C GLY A 100 0.32 -14.87 1.76
N HIS A 101 -0.10 -15.10 2.99
CA HIS A 101 -1.37 -15.74 3.27
C HIS A 101 -2.03 -15.02 4.45
N LEU A 102 -3.28 -14.56 4.27
CA LEU A 102 -4.06 -13.91 5.32
C LEU A 102 -5.12 -14.88 5.80
N THR A 103 -5.08 -15.21 7.08
CA THR A 103 -6.04 -16.09 7.73
C THR A 103 -6.79 -15.33 8.81
N THR A 104 -8.11 -15.45 8.81
CA THR A 104 -9.01 -15.02 9.88
C THR A 104 -9.84 -16.22 10.35
N ASN A 105 -10.78 -15.98 11.27
CA ASN A 105 -11.82 -16.94 11.63
C ASN A 105 -12.84 -17.18 10.50
N LEU A 106 -12.90 -16.32 9.48
CA LEU A 106 -13.87 -16.39 8.39
C LEU A 106 -13.26 -16.86 7.07
N ILE A 107 -12.05 -16.41 6.76
CA ILE A 107 -11.43 -16.59 5.46
C ILE A 107 -9.96 -17.00 5.57
N SER A 108 -9.46 -17.62 4.50
CA SER A 108 -8.08 -18.06 4.37
C SER A 108 -7.65 -17.76 2.94
N VAL A 109 -7.00 -16.60 2.73
CA VAL A 109 -6.79 -16.03 1.40
C VAL A 109 -5.30 -15.88 1.09
N PRO A 110 -4.78 -16.57 0.06
CA PRO A 110 -3.45 -16.31 -0.48
C PRO A 110 -3.43 -14.96 -1.20
N PHE A 111 -2.34 -14.23 -1.05
CA PHE A 111 -2.16 -12.94 -1.70
C PHE A 111 -0.69 -12.70 -2.06
N LYS A 112 -0.48 -11.72 -2.93
CA LYS A 112 0.82 -11.29 -3.39
C LYS A 112 0.95 -9.78 -3.22
N ILE A 113 2.08 -9.33 -2.69
CA ILE A 113 2.48 -7.93 -2.61
C ILE A 113 3.39 -7.65 -3.80
N HIS A 114 2.90 -6.86 -4.74
CA HIS A 114 3.67 -6.51 -5.95
C HIS A 114 4.72 -5.46 -5.63
N SER A 115 4.30 -4.38 -4.97
CA SER A 115 5.15 -3.22 -4.74
C SER A 115 4.76 -2.47 -3.47
N ILE A 116 5.71 -1.70 -2.97
CA ILE A 116 5.49 -0.65 -1.98
C ILE A 116 5.99 0.68 -2.53
N ASP A 117 5.23 1.76 -2.34
CA ASP A 117 5.64 3.12 -2.65
C ASP A 117 5.67 3.98 -1.40
N VAL A 118 6.57 4.95 -1.43
CA VAL A 118 6.63 6.07 -0.49
C VAL A 118 6.49 7.34 -1.30
N THR A 119 5.40 8.07 -1.10
CA THR A 119 5.18 9.38 -1.73
C THR A 119 5.37 10.47 -0.69
N LEU A 120 6.39 11.29 -0.86
CA LEU A 120 6.64 12.45 -0.01
C LEU A 120 5.97 13.68 -0.64
N CYS A 121 5.11 14.32 0.13
CA CYS A 121 4.36 15.49 -0.28
C CYS A 121 4.92 16.75 0.39
N PRO A 122 4.57 17.94 -0.12
CA PRO A 122 4.75 19.17 0.65
C PRO A 122 4.03 19.09 2.01
N TYR A 123 4.49 19.89 2.98
CA TYR A 123 3.92 19.98 4.33
C TYR A 123 4.07 18.72 5.18
N GLU A 124 5.23 18.07 5.11
CA GLU A 124 5.60 16.99 6.03
C GLU A 124 4.65 15.78 6.00
N LEU A 125 3.93 15.60 4.89
CA LEU A 125 2.97 14.52 4.69
C LEU A 125 3.55 13.48 3.74
N GLY A 126 3.49 12.21 4.15
CA GLY A 126 3.85 11.07 3.34
C GLY A 126 2.69 10.11 3.13
N PHE A 127 2.75 9.34 2.05
CA PHE A 127 1.86 8.22 1.81
C PHE A 127 2.67 6.96 1.55
N LEU A 128 2.39 5.91 2.32
CA LEU A 128 2.86 4.56 2.05
C LEU A 128 1.77 3.84 1.24
N THR A 129 2.08 3.43 0.01
CA THR A 129 1.14 2.71 -0.86
C THR A 129 1.59 1.26 -1.02
N ILE A 130 0.74 0.30 -0.71
CA ILE A 130 1.04 -1.13 -0.89
C ILE A 130 0.08 -1.68 -1.93
N ARG A 131 0.62 -2.29 -2.98
CA ARG A 131 -0.17 -2.95 -4.03
C ARG A 131 -0.19 -4.44 -3.79
N THR A 132 -1.39 -4.98 -3.68
CA THR A 132 -1.60 -6.41 -3.51
C THR A 132 -2.52 -6.98 -4.58
N GLU A 133 -2.35 -8.25 -4.87
CA GLU A 133 -3.27 -9.07 -5.64
C GLU A 133 -3.65 -10.27 -4.79
N VAL A 134 -4.94 -10.52 -4.64
CA VAL A 134 -5.41 -11.77 -4.03
C VAL A 134 -5.33 -12.85 -5.10
N GLU A 135 -4.70 -13.98 -4.77
CA GLU A 135 -4.65 -15.12 -5.67
C GLU A 135 -6.05 -15.75 -5.74
N THR A 136 -6.69 -15.63 -6.89
CA THR A 136 -8.04 -16.16 -7.11
C THR A 136 -7.96 -17.66 -7.34
N ALA A 137 -8.11 -18.43 -6.26
CA ALA A 137 -8.40 -19.86 -6.36
C ALA A 137 -9.72 -20.08 -7.12
N PRO A 138 -9.98 -21.29 -7.66
CA PRO A 138 -11.30 -21.59 -8.23
C PRO A 138 -12.37 -21.30 -7.17
N ASN A 139 -13.31 -20.41 -7.51
CA ASN A 139 -14.44 -19.98 -6.67
C ASN A 139 -14.11 -18.97 -5.54
N MET A 140 -13.04 -18.17 -5.67
CA MET A 140 -12.85 -17.00 -4.80
C MET A 140 -14.04 -16.05 -4.93
N THR A 141 -14.75 -15.77 -3.84
CA THR A 141 -15.92 -14.90 -3.86
C THR A 141 -15.57 -13.43 -3.65
N LEU A 142 -16.49 -12.54 -4.05
CA LEU A 142 -16.36 -11.11 -3.82
C LEU A 142 -16.31 -10.78 -2.33
N SER A 143 -17.11 -11.47 -1.51
CA SER A 143 -17.08 -11.27 -0.05
C SER A 143 -15.72 -11.61 0.54
N GLU A 144 -15.08 -12.69 0.11
CA GLU A 144 -13.74 -13.08 0.57
C GLU A 144 -12.68 -12.04 0.17
N ALA A 145 -12.75 -11.51 -1.05
CA ALA A 145 -11.83 -10.47 -1.52
C ALA A 145 -12.01 -9.15 -0.75
N ILE A 146 -13.26 -8.77 -0.47
CA ILE A 146 -13.58 -7.58 0.32
C ILE A 146 -13.14 -7.78 1.77
N GLU A 147 -13.35 -8.95 2.34
CA GLU A 147 -12.92 -9.28 3.70
C GLU A 147 -11.39 -9.19 3.81
N PHE A 148 -10.63 -9.72 2.84
CA PHE A 148 -9.19 -9.51 2.78
C PHE A 148 -8.84 -8.01 2.84
N ALA A 149 -9.48 -7.19 2.01
CA ALA A 149 -9.23 -5.75 1.99
C ALA A 149 -9.63 -5.05 3.29
N ALA A 150 -10.72 -5.47 3.91
CA ALA A 150 -11.22 -4.94 5.18
C ALA A 150 -10.24 -5.22 6.33
N ARG A 151 -9.57 -6.37 6.31
CA ARG A 151 -8.55 -6.73 7.30
C ARG A 151 -7.21 -6.07 7.02
N PHE A 152 -6.74 -6.11 5.78
CA PHE A 152 -5.42 -5.61 5.41
C PHE A 152 -5.31 -4.07 5.54
N ARG A 153 -6.41 -3.32 5.40
CA ARG A 153 -6.41 -1.86 5.61
C ARG A 153 -6.22 -1.41 7.06
N VAL A 154 -6.36 -2.31 8.04
CA VAL A 154 -6.29 -1.97 9.47
C VAL A 154 -4.87 -2.24 9.99
N LEU A 155 -4.11 -1.18 10.25
CA LEU A 155 -2.73 -1.27 10.76
C LEU A 155 -2.66 -1.93 12.15
N GLU A 156 -3.43 -1.38 13.09
CA GLU A 156 -3.61 -1.86 14.46
C GLU A 156 -5.09 -2.15 14.73
N THR A 157 -5.39 -3.37 15.16
CA THR A 157 -6.71 -3.71 15.70
C THR A 157 -6.86 -3.12 17.11
N LYS A 158 -7.60 -2.02 17.25
CA LYS A 158 -7.91 -1.41 18.56
C LYS A 158 -9.10 -2.13 19.19
N ASN A 159 -8.84 -2.87 20.27
CA ASN A 159 -9.80 -3.47 21.22
C ASN A 159 -10.64 -4.67 20.72
N ASP A 160 -10.71 -5.69 21.61
CA ASP A 160 -11.78 -6.68 21.92
C ASP A 160 -12.64 -7.32 20.83
N THR A 161 -12.34 -7.14 19.56
CA THR A 161 -12.85 -8.04 18.52
C THR A 161 -12.07 -9.35 18.64
N ASN A 162 -12.76 -10.47 18.88
CA ASN A 162 -12.19 -11.84 18.82
C ASN A 162 -11.62 -12.20 17.44
N GLU A 163 -11.58 -11.24 16.51
CA GLU A 163 -11.14 -11.38 15.14
C GLU A 163 -9.62 -11.23 15.08
N THR A 164 -8.95 -12.34 15.37
CA THR A 164 -7.52 -12.46 15.19
C THR A 164 -7.20 -12.63 13.70
N ILE A 165 -6.29 -11.80 13.19
CA ILE A 165 -5.69 -12.02 11.87
C ILE A 165 -4.33 -12.68 12.06
N CYS A 166 -4.00 -13.62 11.19
CA CYS A 166 -2.66 -14.15 11.05
C CYS A 166 -2.21 -13.92 9.61
N ILE A 167 -1.16 -13.14 9.43
CA ILE A 167 -0.55 -12.90 8.13
C ILE A 167 0.75 -13.69 8.10
N GLU A 168 0.86 -14.63 7.18
CA GLU A 168 2.10 -15.34 6.91
C GLU A 168 2.76 -14.78 5.66
N CYS A 169 4.04 -14.43 5.74
CA CYS A 169 4.82 -13.93 4.60
C CYS A 169 6.28 -14.38 4.78
N ASN A 170 6.89 -14.97 3.74
CA ASN A 170 8.27 -15.49 3.78
C ASN A 170 8.59 -16.38 5.01
N GLY A 171 7.64 -17.20 5.46
CA GLY A 171 7.80 -18.08 6.63
C GLY A 171 7.73 -17.38 7.99
N LYS A 172 7.47 -16.07 8.03
CA LYS A 172 7.20 -15.32 9.27
C LYS A 172 5.71 -15.08 9.43
N LYS A 173 5.26 -14.97 10.68
CA LYS A 173 3.86 -14.74 11.05
C LYS A 173 3.69 -13.41 11.76
N TYR A 174 2.67 -12.67 11.37
CA TYR A 174 2.31 -11.37 11.93
C TYR A 174 0.86 -11.39 12.39
N SER A 175 0.63 -10.84 13.58
CA SER A 175 -0.71 -10.66 14.13
C SER A 175 -1.37 -9.35 13.68
N GLN A 176 -0.62 -8.48 13.01
CA GLN A 176 -1.01 -7.11 12.65
C GLN A 176 -0.33 -6.71 11.34
N VAL A 177 -1.03 -5.91 10.53
CA VAL A 177 -0.51 -5.42 9.24
C VAL A 177 0.67 -4.48 9.46
N GLU A 178 0.64 -3.66 10.50
CA GLU A 178 1.79 -2.84 10.91
C GLU A 178 3.09 -3.65 11.00
N LYS A 179 3.04 -4.79 11.69
CA LYS A 179 4.25 -5.58 11.96
C LYS A 179 4.80 -6.19 10.68
N LEU A 180 3.93 -6.54 9.74
CA LEU A 180 4.35 -6.94 8.39
C LEU A 180 5.05 -5.76 7.69
N ILE A 181 4.42 -4.58 7.69
CA ILE A 181 4.92 -3.40 6.99
C ILE A 181 6.30 -3.00 7.51
N PHE A 182 6.43 -2.72 8.81
CA PHE A 182 7.65 -2.16 9.37
C PHE A 182 8.68 -3.23 9.79
N GLY A 183 8.25 -4.49 9.91
CA GLY A 183 9.15 -5.61 10.17
C GLY A 183 9.80 -6.14 8.90
N ASP A 184 9.06 -6.25 7.79
CA ASP A 184 9.52 -6.95 6.59
C ASP A 184 9.44 -6.15 5.29
N LEU A 185 8.39 -5.34 5.09
CA LEU A 185 8.24 -4.62 3.80
C LEU A 185 9.14 -3.39 3.73
N PHE A 186 9.25 -2.63 4.82
CA PHE A 186 10.08 -1.44 4.89
C PHE A 186 10.55 -1.10 6.31
N HIS A 187 11.67 -1.71 6.70
CA HIS A 187 12.33 -1.47 7.97
C HIS A 187 12.93 -0.06 8.05
N GLY A 188 12.75 0.61 9.20
CA GLY A 188 13.37 1.92 9.51
C GLY A 188 12.61 3.14 9.00
N LEU A 189 11.50 2.99 8.28
CA LEU A 189 10.68 4.14 7.86
C LEU A 189 10.14 4.93 9.07
N THR A 190 9.79 4.23 10.16
CA THR A 190 9.28 4.84 11.38
C THR A 190 10.24 5.84 12.03
N ASP A 191 11.54 5.76 11.75
CA ASP A 191 12.54 6.70 12.29
C ASP A 191 12.34 8.13 11.77
N PHE A 192 11.64 8.27 10.64
CA PHE A 192 11.31 9.55 10.03
C PHE A 192 9.98 10.12 10.52
N PHE A 193 9.13 9.32 11.16
CA PHE A 193 7.81 9.75 11.59
C PHE A 193 7.90 10.85 12.65
N GLU A 194 6.95 11.79 12.61
CA GLU A 194 6.89 12.83 13.61
C GLU A 194 6.43 12.25 14.95
N ASN A 195 7.38 11.97 15.85
CA ASN A 195 7.12 11.49 17.23
C ASN A 195 6.23 12.42 18.08
N LYS A 196 5.86 13.60 17.58
CA LYS A 196 4.88 14.43 18.28
C LYS A 196 3.53 13.76 18.09
N ARG A 197 3.11 13.02 19.12
CA ARG A 197 1.70 12.72 19.37
C ARG A 197 0.89 13.97 19.03
N LEU A 198 0.24 13.98 17.88
CA LEU A 198 -0.72 15.01 17.53
C LEU A 198 -1.76 14.96 18.64
N ARG A 199 -1.71 15.95 19.54
CA ARG A 199 -2.68 16.19 20.62
C ARG A 199 -4.12 16.39 20.09
N SER A 200 -4.38 16.18 18.80
CA SER A 200 -5.65 16.37 18.10
C SER A 200 -6.25 15.08 17.51
N SER A 201 -5.58 13.91 17.59
CA SER A 201 -6.22 12.67 17.15
C SER A 201 -7.09 12.12 18.29
N TYR A 202 -8.40 12.01 18.07
CA TYR A 202 -9.34 11.58 19.10
C TYR A 202 -9.14 10.10 19.49
N PHE A 203 -8.60 9.25 18.60
CA PHE A 203 -8.52 7.80 18.82
C PHE A 203 -7.33 7.09 18.12
N GLN A 204 -6.19 7.74 17.85
CA GLN A 204 -5.03 7.04 17.25
C GLN A 204 -4.01 6.52 18.27
N THR A 205 -3.60 5.27 18.08
CA THR A 205 -2.23 4.79 18.24
C THR A 205 -1.77 4.38 16.84
N PHE A 206 -0.77 5.13 16.38
CA PHE A 206 0.39 4.72 15.61
C PHE A 206 1.46 5.81 15.85
N PRO A 207 2.75 5.50 16.06
CA PRO A 207 3.76 6.48 16.46
C PRO A 207 4.02 7.57 15.43
#